data_AF-A0A3A8KQ55-F1
#
_entry.id   AF-A0A3A8KQ55-F1
#
_cell.length_a   1.000
_cell.length_b   1.000
_cell.length_c   1.000
_cell.angle_alpha   90.00
_cell.angle_beta   90.00
_cell.angle_gamma   90.00
#
_symmetry.space_group_name_H-M   'P 1'
#
loop_
_entity.id
_entity.type
_entity.pdbx_description
1 polymer ?
#
loop_
_entity_poly.entity_id
_entity_poly.type
_entity_poly.pdbx_seq_one_letter_code
_entity_poly.pdbx_strand_id
1 'polypeptide(L)'
;MDFTELKIAKGCGTFHVNQFRIHFSIPGLQGDPKQKLPALVGEFIKDFPRFFNGTQQGLTENRAAVAWSTKQFEHNKTLRFLLDFKSEKLGINLPDVHSDWVHVLWKDANKGFAAQTVKRNFAERSDYMTSMMVVPWGAIFARLNSYHFLAGRRSWVFGVLEPGMPGWRAGSSLQVGTVQGGQFTAYGGTTPVFYLESAAVERYSMLMYELMDSGGNLFIDIRKAIVSIWSILLANYVQAKGFRLNVGHPKSYGKDDGESLWDSQMIWRGVYRRQAEFKTPQALYAKKWVSHLLEMHPALKSQPLWESEFTGYTGGGLGGGGSSDRW
;
A
#
# COMPACT_ATOMS: atom_id res chain seq x y z
N MET A 1 4.75 23.48 13.29
CA MET A 1 4.02 22.77 12.22
C MET A 1 4.16 21.28 12.49
N ASP A 2 3.05 20.56 12.69
CA ASP A 2 3.06 19.16 13.15
C ASP A 2 3.68 18.18 12.14
N PHE A 3 3.65 18.51 10.84
CA PHE A 3 4.15 17.64 9.79
C PHE A 3 4.97 18.40 8.74
N THR A 4 5.78 17.66 8.00
CA THR A 4 6.47 18.12 6.80
C THR A 4 6.23 17.13 5.67
N GLU A 5 5.99 17.64 4.46
CA GLU A 5 5.81 16.79 3.27
C GLU A 5 7.05 15.92 3.02
N LEU A 6 6.83 14.62 2.79
CA LEU A 6 7.89 13.68 2.43
C LEU A 6 7.73 13.21 0.98
N LYS A 7 8.20 14.04 0.04
CA LYS A 7 8.13 13.74 -1.41
C LYS A 7 8.85 12.43 -1.76
N ILE A 8 8.33 11.68 -2.74
CA ILE A 8 8.95 10.45 -3.24
C ILE A 8 10.42 10.67 -3.60
N ALA A 9 10.74 11.78 -4.29
CA ALA A 9 12.11 12.12 -4.70
C ALA A 9 13.10 12.22 -3.53
N LYS A 10 12.63 12.54 -2.32
CA LYS A 10 13.46 12.64 -1.10
C LYS A 10 13.71 11.29 -0.41
N GLY A 11 13.12 10.19 -0.89
CA GLY A 11 13.47 8.84 -0.43
C GLY A 11 14.87 8.41 -0.92
N CYS A 12 15.28 7.21 -0.56
CA CYS A 12 16.55 6.59 -0.96
C CYS A 12 16.31 5.28 -1.73
N GLY A 13 17.36 4.75 -2.37
CA GLY A 13 17.30 3.49 -3.10
C GLY A 13 16.40 3.55 -4.34
N THR A 14 15.93 2.37 -4.76
CA THR A 14 15.06 2.19 -5.93
C THR A 14 13.65 2.74 -5.69
N PHE A 15 12.95 3.06 -6.76
CA PHE A 15 11.50 3.18 -6.73
C PHE A 15 10.88 1.80 -6.64
N HIS A 16 9.93 1.66 -5.74
CA HIS A 16 9.09 0.49 -5.60
C HIS A 16 7.70 0.87 -6.11
N VAL A 17 7.24 0.14 -7.11
CA VAL A 17 5.87 0.25 -7.60
C VAL A 17 5.14 -1.01 -7.18
N ASN A 18 4.09 -0.83 -6.38
CA ASN A 18 3.30 -1.92 -5.83
C ASN A 18 1.84 -1.75 -6.24
N GLN A 19 1.21 -2.82 -6.71
CA GLN A 19 -0.18 -2.86 -7.14
C GLN A 19 -0.85 -4.10 -6.52
N PHE A 20 -1.99 -3.89 -5.89
CA PHE A 20 -2.83 -4.93 -5.29
C PHE A 20 -4.24 -4.76 -5.82
N ARG A 21 -4.83 -5.81 -6.35
CA ARG A 21 -6.19 -5.76 -6.90
C ARG A 21 -7.02 -6.91 -6.39
N ILE A 22 -8.26 -6.62 -5.99
CA ILE A 22 -9.29 -7.61 -5.72
C ILE A 22 -10.45 -7.40 -6.68
N HIS A 23 -10.99 -8.49 -7.20
CA HIS A 23 -12.21 -8.48 -8.02
C HIS A 23 -13.37 -9.01 -7.19
N PHE A 24 -14.53 -8.37 -7.31
CA PHE A 24 -15.72 -8.78 -6.58
C PHE A 24 -17.00 -8.48 -7.36
N SER A 25 -18.09 -9.12 -6.97
CA SER A 25 -19.42 -8.79 -7.47
C SER A 25 -20.39 -8.57 -6.32
N ILE A 26 -21.44 -7.81 -6.60
CA ILE A 26 -22.46 -7.45 -5.61
C ILE A 26 -23.66 -8.39 -5.82
N PRO A 27 -24.01 -9.24 -4.84
CA PRO A 27 -25.17 -10.13 -4.94
C PRO A 27 -26.45 -9.35 -5.22
N GLY A 28 -27.25 -9.81 -6.18
CA GLY A 28 -28.55 -9.21 -6.49
C GLY A 28 -28.49 -7.81 -7.09
N LEU A 29 -27.33 -7.36 -7.57
CA LEU A 29 -27.21 -6.06 -8.21
C LEU A 29 -28.10 -5.96 -9.46
N GLN A 30 -28.94 -4.92 -9.50
CA GLN A 30 -29.76 -4.55 -10.64
C GLN A 30 -29.37 -3.15 -11.15
N GLY A 31 -29.58 -2.90 -12.44
CA GLY A 31 -29.29 -1.63 -13.10
C GLY A 31 -27.83 -1.47 -13.54
N ASP A 32 -27.45 -0.24 -13.89
CA ASP A 32 -26.09 0.09 -14.31
C ASP A 32 -25.09 -0.02 -13.13
N PRO A 33 -24.09 -0.91 -13.20
CA PRO A 33 -23.09 -1.06 -12.13
C PRO A 33 -22.31 0.23 -11.83
N LYS A 34 -22.12 1.12 -12.81
CA LYS A 34 -21.37 2.37 -12.60
C LYS A 34 -22.06 3.31 -11.61
N GLN A 35 -23.39 3.27 -11.54
CA GLN A 35 -24.17 4.07 -10.57
C GLN A 35 -23.91 3.65 -9.11
N LYS A 36 -23.31 2.47 -8.87
CA LYS A 36 -22.94 2.04 -7.52
C LYS A 36 -21.59 2.58 -7.05
N LEU A 37 -20.70 3.00 -7.97
CA LEU A 37 -19.34 3.43 -7.62
C LEU A 37 -19.31 4.55 -6.56
N PRO A 38 -20.12 5.62 -6.65
CA PRO A 38 -20.14 6.68 -5.63
C PRO A 38 -20.36 6.18 -4.21
N ALA A 39 -21.31 5.26 -4.04
CA ALA A 39 -21.63 4.69 -2.74
C ALA A 39 -20.49 3.80 -2.22
N LEU A 40 -19.93 2.94 -3.09
CA LEU A 40 -18.83 2.05 -2.74
C LEU A 40 -17.59 2.83 -2.29
N VAL A 41 -17.22 3.86 -3.06
CA VAL A 41 -16.07 4.73 -2.78
C VAL A 41 -16.30 5.55 -1.52
N GLY A 42 -17.46 6.19 -1.41
CA GLY A 42 -17.82 7.02 -0.25
C GLY A 42 -17.78 6.24 1.05
N GLU A 43 -18.34 5.03 1.05
CA GLU A 43 -18.29 4.13 2.21
C GLU A 43 -16.85 3.68 2.51
N PHE A 44 -16.10 3.26 1.49
CA PHE A 44 -14.71 2.81 1.69
C PHE A 44 -13.85 3.90 2.31
N ILE A 45 -13.96 5.16 1.86
CA ILE A 45 -13.21 6.29 2.42
C ILE A 45 -13.64 6.56 3.87
N LYS A 46 -14.96 6.63 4.11
CA LYS A 46 -15.52 6.94 5.43
C LYS A 46 -15.08 5.92 6.47
N ASP A 47 -15.20 4.64 6.12
CA ASP A 47 -15.00 3.51 7.01
C ASP A 47 -13.64 2.82 6.78
N PHE A 48 -12.69 3.49 6.13
CA PHE A 48 -11.36 2.94 5.83
C PHE A 48 -10.70 2.32 7.06
N PRO A 49 -10.68 2.97 8.25
CA PRO A 49 -10.12 2.35 9.45
C PRO A 49 -10.83 1.07 9.89
N ARG A 50 -12.15 0.98 9.74
CA ARG A 50 -12.92 -0.21 10.09
C ARG A 50 -12.50 -1.41 9.24
N PHE A 51 -12.39 -1.21 7.92
CA PHE A 51 -11.96 -2.28 7.01
C PHE A 51 -10.49 -2.64 7.20
N PHE A 52 -9.63 -1.63 7.40
CA PHE A 52 -8.21 -1.84 7.62
C PHE A 52 -7.93 -2.61 8.90
N ASN A 53 -8.58 -2.25 10.02
CA ASN A 53 -8.33 -2.87 11.32
C ASN A 53 -8.99 -4.24 11.47
N GLY A 54 -9.91 -4.62 10.58
CA GLY A 54 -10.63 -5.90 10.67
C GLY A 54 -11.54 -6.00 11.89
N THR A 55 -12.12 -4.88 12.35
CA THR A 55 -12.84 -4.80 13.64
C THR A 55 -14.24 -5.40 13.64
N GLN A 56 -14.71 -5.97 12.52
CA GLN A 56 -16.02 -6.62 12.45
C GLN A 56 -15.91 -8.13 12.57
N GLN A 57 -16.98 -8.74 13.10
CA GLN A 57 -17.08 -10.18 13.25
C GLN A 57 -16.84 -10.89 11.90
N GLY A 58 -15.96 -11.89 11.92
CA GLY A 58 -15.61 -12.70 10.76
C GLY A 58 -14.48 -12.13 9.88
N LEU A 59 -14.05 -10.88 10.10
CA LEU A 59 -12.91 -10.32 9.36
C LEU A 59 -11.57 -10.84 9.88
N THR A 60 -10.54 -10.73 9.03
CA THR A 60 -9.17 -11.07 9.43
C THR A 60 -8.54 -9.85 10.13
N GLU A 61 -7.92 -10.06 11.29
CA GLU A 61 -7.09 -9.05 11.96
C GLU A 61 -5.92 -8.62 11.07
N ASN A 62 -5.62 -7.33 11.05
CA ASN A 62 -4.50 -6.78 10.29
C ASN A 62 -3.24 -6.71 11.14
N ARG A 63 -2.06 -6.66 10.49
CA ARG A 63 -0.76 -6.55 11.17
C ARG A 63 -0.45 -5.13 11.66
N ALA A 64 -1.30 -4.19 11.32
CA ALA A 64 -1.22 -2.79 11.71
C ALA A 64 -2.63 -2.28 12.01
N ALA A 65 -2.72 -1.24 12.82
CA ALA A 65 -3.94 -0.47 13.04
C ALA A 65 -3.86 0.87 12.30
N VAL A 66 -5.02 1.43 11.96
CA VAL A 66 -5.14 2.79 11.43
C VAL A 66 -6.29 3.51 12.12
N ALA A 67 -6.15 4.81 12.30
CA ALA A 67 -7.21 5.69 12.79
C ALA A 67 -7.12 7.07 12.13
N TRP A 68 -8.25 7.75 12.03
CA TRP A 68 -8.26 9.17 11.72
C TRP A 68 -7.64 9.95 12.89
N SER A 69 -6.68 10.82 12.57
CA SER A 69 -5.97 11.64 13.55
C SER A 69 -6.61 13.02 13.66
N THR A 70 -6.57 13.60 14.86
CA THR A 70 -6.97 14.99 15.11
C THR A 70 -5.94 15.99 14.57
N LYS A 71 -4.68 15.55 14.40
CA LYS A 71 -3.64 16.35 13.75
C LYS A 71 -3.90 16.47 12.25
N GLN A 72 -3.63 17.65 11.70
CA GLN A 72 -3.90 17.97 10.31
C GLN A 72 -2.63 18.39 9.58
N PHE A 73 -2.63 18.21 8.27
CA PHE A 73 -1.61 18.75 7.37
C PHE A 73 -2.33 19.53 6.27
N GLU A 74 -1.96 20.80 6.07
CA GLU A 74 -2.62 21.69 5.10
C GLU A 74 -4.16 21.70 5.23
N HIS A 75 -4.66 21.79 6.47
CA HIS A 75 -6.08 21.73 6.83
C HIS A 75 -6.81 20.42 6.50
N ASN A 76 -6.09 19.40 6.02
CA ASN A 76 -6.63 18.09 5.73
C ASN A 76 -6.42 17.13 6.90
N LYS A 77 -7.42 16.25 7.13
CA LYS A 77 -7.29 15.15 8.10
C LYS A 77 -6.15 14.22 7.69
N THR A 78 -5.46 13.71 8.69
CA THR A 78 -4.43 12.68 8.51
C THR A 78 -4.92 11.33 9.00
N LEU A 79 -4.37 10.26 8.43
CA LEU A 79 -4.50 8.91 8.96
C LEU A 79 -3.21 8.57 9.71
N ARG A 80 -3.36 8.03 10.91
CA ARG A 80 -2.26 7.48 11.71
C ARG A 80 -2.29 5.97 11.58
N PHE A 81 -1.21 5.39 11.12
CA PHE A 81 -0.95 3.95 11.11
C PHE A 81 -0.07 3.59 12.29
N LEU A 82 -0.35 2.44 12.90
CA LEU A 82 0.38 1.89 14.03
C LEU A 82 0.77 0.47 13.69
N LEU A 83 2.07 0.19 13.75
CA LEU A 83 2.60 -1.15 13.54
C LEU A 83 2.91 -1.77 14.89
N ASP A 84 2.32 -2.94 15.13
CA ASP A 84 2.68 -3.80 16.26
C ASP A 84 3.81 -4.74 15.84
N PHE A 85 4.79 -4.95 16.72
CA PHE A 85 5.83 -5.96 16.53
C PHE A 85 5.48 -7.20 17.36
N LYS A 86 5.14 -8.28 16.66
CA LYS A 86 4.98 -9.61 17.25
C LYS A 86 6.01 -10.55 16.65
N SER A 87 6.90 -11.09 17.49
CA SER A 87 7.85 -12.13 17.12
C SER A 87 7.58 -13.37 17.98
N GLU A 88 6.88 -14.35 17.38
CA GLU A 88 6.59 -15.64 18.02
C GLU A 88 7.89 -16.37 18.40
N LYS A 89 8.89 -16.33 17.53
CA LYS A 89 10.19 -16.97 17.74
C LYS A 89 10.93 -16.43 18.96
N LEU A 90 10.78 -15.13 19.25
CA LEU A 90 11.44 -14.48 20.38
C LEU A 90 10.52 -14.32 21.60
N GLY A 91 9.24 -14.69 21.50
CA GLY A 91 8.24 -14.43 22.54
C GLY A 91 7.99 -12.94 22.80
N ILE A 92 8.32 -12.07 21.84
CA ILE A 92 8.23 -10.61 22.00
C ILE A 92 6.93 -10.10 21.37
N ASN A 93 6.16 -9.34 22.15
CA ASN A 93 5.01 -8.57 21.67
C ASN A 93 5.16 -7.12 22.13
N LEU A 94 5.57 -6.26 21.20
CA LEU A 94 5.72 -4.83 21.43
C LEU A 94 4.59 -4.11 20.66
N PRO A 95 3.55 -3.64 21.35
CA PRO A 95 2.53 -2.81 20.72
C PRO A 95 3.11 -1.44 20.38
N ASP A 96 2.58 -0.81 19.33
CA ASP A 96 2.91 0.58 18.95
C ASP A 96 4.42 0.84 18.75
N VAL A 97 5.17 -0.10 18.18
CA VAL A 97 6.62 0.10 18.00
C VAL A 97 6.93 1.21 17.00
N HIS A 98 6.02 1.45 16.05
CA HIS A 98 6.20 2.43 15.00
C HIS A 98 4.87 3.07 14.63
N SER A 99 4.92 4.36 14.30
CA SER A 99 3.75 5.12 13.92
C SER A 99 3.99 5.97 12.67
N ASP A 100 3.08 5.83 11.71
CA ASP A 100 3.15 6.41 10.38
C ASP A 100 1.99 7.38 10.17
N TRP A 101 2.24 8.52 9.49
CA TRP A 101 1.18 9.43 9.08
C TRP A 101 1.13 9.57 7.58
N VAL A 102 -0.10 9.63 7.09
CA VAL A 102 -0.38 10.03 5.72
C VAL A 102 -1.43 11.15 5.73
N HIS A 103 -1.29 12.10 4.82
CA HIS A 103 -2.33 13.08 4.53
C HIS A 103 -3.12 12.64 3.30
N VAL A 104 -4.44 12.77 3.34
CA VAL A 104 -5.27 12.48 2.17
C VAL A 104 -5.20 13.67 1.23
N LEU A 105 -4.58 13.48 0.07
CA LEU A 105 -4.27 14.54 -0.89
C LEU A 105 -5.25 14.61 -2.07
N TRP A 106 -6.00 13.54 -2.31
CA TRP A 106 -6.94 13.43 -3.41
C TRP A 106 -8.12 12.55 -3.01
N LYS A 107 -9.32 12.97 -3.41
CA LYS A 107 -10.57 12.23 -3.28
C LYS A 107 -11.41 12.50 -4.52
N ASP A 108 -12.02 11.45 -5.05
CA ASP A 108 -13.00 11.51 -6.11
C ASP A 108 -14.10 10.51 -5.77
N ALA A 109 -15.34 11.00 -5.62
CA ALA A 109 -16.46 10.17 -5.23
C ALA A 109 -16.70 9.00 -6.19
N ASN A 110 -16.37 9.12 -7.48
CA ASN A 110 -16.60 8.08 -8.48
C ASN A 110 -15.41 7.13 -8.63
N LYS A 111 -14.24 7.51 -8.11
CA LYS A 111 -13.00 6.80 -8.40
C LYS A 111 -12.28 6.29 -7.17
N GLY A 112 -12.12 7.07 -6.11
CA GLY A 112 -11.35 6.65 -4.95
C GLY A 112 -10.66 7.78 -4.19
N PHE A 113 -9.54 7.47 -3.56
CA PHE A 113 -8.72 8.47 -2.86
C PHE A 113 -7.23 8.11 -2.89
N ALA A 114 -6.39 9.07 -2.51
CA ALA A 114 -4.97 8.84 -2.36
C ALA A 114 -4.42 9.58 -1.16
N ALA A 115 -3.39 9.00 -0.57
CA ALA A 115 -2.70 9.54 0.57
C ALA A 115 -1.19 9.58 0.29
N GLN A 116 -0.56 10.59 0.86
CA GLN A 116 0.87 10.84 0.76
C GLN A 116 1.43 10.78 2.17
N THR A 117 2.53 10.07 2.30
CA THR A 117 3.29 10.02 3.53
C THR A 117 3.76 11.42 3.92
N VAL A 118 3.63 11.73 5.22
CA VAL A 118 4.21 12.92 5.83
C VAL A 118 5.20 12.54 6.92
N LYS A 119 6.23 13.36 7.10
CA LYS A 119 7.12 13.29 8.26
C LYS A 119 6.46 14.00 9.43
N ARG A 120 6.46 13.40 10.62
CA ARG A 120 6.01 14.08 11.85
C ARG A 120 7.13 14.92 12.46
N ASN A 121 6.76 16.05 13.03
CA ASN A 121 7.65 16.99 13.74
C ASN A 121 7.32 17.08 15.23
N PHE A 122 6.69 16.05 15.79
CA PHE A 122 6.34 15.94 17.21
C PHE A 122 6.68 14.52 17.70
N ALA A 123 6.89 14.38 19.00
CA ALA A 123 7.17 13.11 19.65
C ALA A 123 5.87 12.36 20.03
N GLU A 124 5.94 11.04 20.06
CA GLU A 124 4.91 10.12 20.54
C GLU A 124 5.41 9.25 21.69
N ARG A 125 4.48 8.56 22.37
CA ARG A 125 4.82 7.60 23.44
C ARG A 125 5.85 6.56 22.99
N SER A 126 5.75 6.09 21.75
CA SER A 126 6.70 5.13 21.18
C SER A 126 8.13 5.70 21.10
N ASP A 127 8.31 7.01 20.91
CA ASP A 127 9.64 7.67 20.94
C ASP A 127 10.25 7.66 22.34
N TYR A 128 9.42 7.88 23.36
CA TYR A 128 9.90 7.84 24.74
C TYR A 128 10.28 6.41 25.13
N MET A 129 9.43 5.43 24.80
CA MET A 129 9.71 4.02 25.09
C MET A 129 10.97 3.52 24.37
N THR A 130 11.14 3.92 23.11
CA THR A 130 12.34 3.55 22.35
C THR A 130 13.58 4.28 22.79
N SER A 131 13.50 5.56 23.16
CA SER A 131 14.65 6.32 23.67
C SER A 131 15.20 5.80 25.01
N MET A 132 14.38 5.08 25.79
CA MET A 132 14.82 4.37 27.00
C MET A 132 15.59 3.07 26.73
N MET A 133 15.71 2.63 25.48
CA MET A 133 16.55 1.48 25.11
C MET A 133 18.05 1.83 25.22
N VAL A 134 18.88 0.81 25.50
CA VAL A 134 20.34 0.97 25.71
C VAL A 134 20.99 1.69 24.53
N VAL A 135 21.86 2.67 24.81
CA VAL A 135 22.67 3.38 23.80
C VAL A 135 23.51 2.37 23.01
N PRO A 136 23.57 2.46 21.67
CA PRO A 136 23.09 3.52 20.78
C PRO A 136 21.65 3.35 20.25
N TRP A 137 20.98 2.25 20.61
CA TRP A 137 19.70 1.86 20.02
C TRP A 137 18.59 2.86 20.26
N GLY A 138 18.51 3.47 21.45
CA GLY A 138 17.41 4.39 21.76
C GLY A 138 17.36 5.64 20.87
N ALA A 139 18.51 6.24 20.55
CA ALA A 139 18.57 7.39 19.65
C ALA A 139 18.23 7.02 18.20
N ILE A 140 18.63 5.83 17.75
CA ILE A 140 18.32 5.29 16.42
C ILE A 140 16.81 5.03 16.31
N PHE A 141 16.20 4.37 17.29
CA PHE A 141 14.76 4.07 17.29
C PHE A 141 13.87 5.30 17.44
N ALA A 142 14.26 6.30 18.26
CA ALA A 142 13.54 7.56 18.32
C ALA A 142 13.56 8.31 16.97
N ARG A 143 14.70 8.28 16.26
CA ARG A 143 14.78 8.82 14.90
C ARG A 143 13.95 8.00 13.93
N LEU A 144 14.00 6.68 13.98
CA LEU A 144 13.19 5.78 13.13
C LEU A 144 11.71 6.07 13.25
N ASN A 145 11.19 6.13 14.47
CA ASN A 145 9.77 6.31 14.69
C ASN A 145 9.27 7.64 14.09
N SER A 146 10.13 8.67 14.02
CA SER A 146 9.79 9.98 13.44
C SER A 146 9.78 10.00 11.90
N TYR A 147 10.39 9.00 11.27
CA TYR A 147 10.43 8.85 9.82
C TYR A 147 9.52 7.73 9.38
N HIS A 148 8.68 8.01 8.39
CA HIS A 148 7.91 6.95 7.76
C HIS A 148 8.85 5.95 7.07
N PHE A 149 8.50 4.67 7.08
CA PHE A 149 9.34 3.62 6.45
C PHE A 149 9.53 3.82 4.95
N LEU A 150 8.57 4.49 4.33
CA LEU A 150 8.48 4.74 2.89
C LEU A 150 8.17 6.20 2.64
N ALA A 151 8.92 6.86 1.76
CA ALA A 151 8.54 8.14 1.17
C ALA A 151 7.70 7.84 -0.08
N GLY A 152 6.38 8.03 0.00
CA GLY A 152 5.51 7.50 -1.03
C GLY A 152 4.11 8.10 -1.11
N ARG A 153 3.45 7.81 -2.22
CA ARG A 153 2.00 7.96 -2.38
C ARG A 153 1.39 6.59 -2.54
N ARG A 154 0.23 6.40 -1.90
CA ARG A 154 -0.64 5.26 -2.12
C ARG A 154 -2.02 5.74 -2.52
N SER A 155 -2.61 5.08 -3.49
CA SER A 155 -3.94 5.39 -4.01
C SER A 155 -4.79 4.13 -3.99
N TRP A 156 -6.07 4.31 -3.68
CA TRP A 156 -7.10 3.28 -3.76
C TRP A 156 -8.14 3.72 -4.78
N VAL A 157 -8.42 2.87 -5.75
CA VAL A 157 -9.38 3.16 -6.82
C VAL A 157 -10.36 2.02 -7.02
N PHE A 158 -11.59 2.40 -7.35
CA PHE A 158 -12.67 1.51 -7.72
C PHE A 158 -12.93 1.61 -9.22
N GLY A 159 -13.52 0.55 -9.77
CA GLY A 159 -14.10 0.58 -11.10
C GLY A 159 -14.91 -0.67 -11.40
N VAL A 160 -15.58 -0.63 -12.54
CA VAL A 160 -16.21 -1.80 -13.16
C VAL A 160 -15.20 -2.36 -14.15
N LEU A 161 -15.05 -3.68 -14.18
CA LEU A 161 -14.18 -4.35 -15.12
C LEU A 161 -14.80 -4.30 -16.52
N GLU A 162 -14.07 -3.73 -17.47
CA GLU A 162 -14.52 -3.51 -18.85
C GLU A 162 -13.64 -4.26 -19.88
N PRO A 163 -14.11 -4.41 -21.13
CA PRO A 163 -13.30 -4.94 -22.21
C PRO A 163 -11.93 -4.27 -22.32
N GLY A 164 -10.89 -5.09 -22.42
CA GLY A 164 -9.49 -4.63 -22.49
C GLY A 164 -8.85 -4.35 -21.14
N MET A 165 -9.61 -4.37 -20.03
CA MET A 165 -9.03 -4.29 -18.69
C MET A 165 -8.45 -5.64 -18.25
N PRO A 166 -7.38 -5.67 -17.44
CA PRO A 166 -6.81 -6.95 -17.04
C PRO A 166 -7.67 -7.74 -16.07
N GLY A 167 -7.74 -9.04 -16.34
CA GLY A 167 -8.75 -9.93 -15.78
C GLY A 167 -9.95 -10.10 -16.70
N TRP A 168 -10.18 -9.18 -17.65
CA TRP A 168 -11.19 -9.35 -18.69
C TRP A 168 -10.80 -10.45 -19.67
N ARG A 169 -11.74 -11.33 -20.02
CA ARG A 169 -11.59 -12.26 -21.13
C ARG A 169 -12.84 -12.24 -22.01
N ALA A 170 -12.65 -12.00 -23.30
CA ALA A 170 -13.73 -12.14 -24.27
C ALA A 170 -14.14 -13.61 -24.36
N GLY A 171 -15.44 -13.92 -24.25
CA GLY A 171 -15.98 -15.29 -24.41
C GLY A 171 -15.71 -16.27 -23.26
N SER A 172 -14.97 -15.89 -22.20
CA SER A 172 -14.89 -16.66 -20.97
C SER A 172 -15.23 -15.73 -19.81
N SER A 173 -16.38 -15.94 -19.18
CA SER A 173 -16.76 -15.19 -18.00
C SER A 173 -15.63 -15.27 -16.98
N LEU A 174 -15.24 -14.12 -16.42
CA LEU A 174 -14.57 -14.12 -15.12
C LEU A 174 -15.46 -14.98 -14.22
N GLN A 175 -14.94 -16.12 -13.79
CA GLN A 175 -15.77 -17.04 -13.02
C GLN A 175 -16.04 -16.35 -11.68
N VAL A 176 -17.31 -15.98 -11.51
CA VAL A 176 -17.83 -15.46 -10.24
C VAL A 176 -18.13 -16.68 -9.41
N GLY A 177 -17.67 -16.74 -8.17
CA GLY A 177 -17.86 -17.95 -7.37
C GLY A 177 -17.60 -17.71 -5.89
N THR A 178 -17.60 -18.79 -5.14
CA THR A 178 -17.25 -18.81 -3.72
C THR A 178 -16.07 -19.74 -3.51
N VAL A 179 -15.13 -19.34 -2.65
CA VAL A 179 -14.04 -20.20 -2.19
C VAL A 179 -14.36 -20.65 -0.77
N GLN A 180 -14.63 -21.93 -0.57
CA GLN A 180 -14.82 -22.55 0.75
C GLN A 180 -13.84 -23.72 0.89
N GLY A 181 -13.08 -23.77 1.99
CA GLY A 181 -12.09 -24.83 2.21
C GLY A 181 -11.01 -24.93 1.13
N GLY A 182 -10.71 -23.83 0.42
CA GLY A 182 -9.75 -23.81 -0.70
C GLY A 182 -10.32 -24.27 -2.04
N GLN A 183 -11.60 -24.66 -2.13
CA GLN A 183 -12.26 -25.04 -3.37
C GLN A 183 -13.13 -23.92 -3.92
N PHE A 184 -13.00 -23.63 -5.21
CA PHE A 184 -13.79 -22.62 -5.92
C PHE A 184 -15.06 -23.24 -6.54
N THR A 185 -16.22 -22.67 -6.26
CA THR A 185 -17.51 -23.04 -6.86
C THR A 185 -18.08 -21.86 -7.64
N ALA A 186 -18.29 -22.01 -8.94
CA ALA A 186 -18.81 -20.95 -9.80
C ALA A 186 -20.33 -20.71 -9.60
N TYR A 187 -20.75 -19.46 -9.62
CA TYR A 187 -22.13 -19.02 -9.76
C TYR A 187 -22.50 -18.93 -11.26
N GLY A 188 -23.73 -19.30 -11.61
CA GLY A 188 -24.25 -19.13 -12.97
C GLY A 188 -24.60 -17.67 -13.31
N GLY A 189 -24.53 -17.31 -14.59
CA GLY A 189 -25.00 -16.03 -15.14
C GLY A 189 -23.91 -14.96 -15.39
N THR A 190 -24.28 -13.87 -16.05
CA THR A 190 -23.42 -12.68 -16.27
C THR A 190 -23.63 -11.69 -15.14
N THR A 191 -22.67 -11.59 -14.21
CA THR A 191 -22.72 -10.60 -13.11
C THR A 191 -21.66 -9.53 -13.35
N PRO A 192 -21.98 -8.22 -13.18
CA PRO A 192 -20.97 -7.17 -13.22
C PRO A 192 -19.84 -7.45 -12.23
N VAL A 193 -18.60 -7.31 -12.70
CA VAL A 193 -17.40 -7.45 -11.88
C VAL A 193 -16.87 -6.06 -11.56
N PHE A 194 -16.70 -5.76 -10.29
CA PHE A 194 -16.01 -4.59 -9.80
C PHE A 194 -14.57 -4.94 -9.44
N TYR A 195 -13.71 -3.94 -9.45
CA TYR A 195 -12.39 -4.03 -8.84
C TYR A 195 -12.22 -2.96 -7.76
N LEU A 196 -11.46 -3.32 -6.73
CA LEU A 196 -10.82 -2.40 -5.81
C LEU A 196 -9.31 -2.62 -5.93
N GLU A 197 -8.59 -1.55 -6.24
CA GLU A 197 -7.16 -1.57 -6.45
C GLU A 197 -6.45 -0.61 -5.51
N SER A 198 -5.41 -1.09 -4.84
CA SER A 198 -4.43 -0.25 -4.14
C SER A 198 -3.12 -0.23 -4.93
N ALA A 199 -2.61 0.97 -5.22
CA ALA A 199 -1.34 1.14 -5.88
C ALA A 199 -0.46 2.15 -5.15
N ALA A 200 0.85 1.96 -5.21
CA ALA A 200 1.81 2.91 -4.66
C ALA A 200 3.03 3.08 -5.54
N VAL A 201 3.60 4.28 -5.47
CA VAL A 201 4.96 4.59 -5.91
C VAL A 201 5.68 5.14 -4.68
N GLU A 202 6.73 4.45 -4.27
CA GLU A 202 7.42 4.73 -3.02
C GLU A 202 8.93 4.48 -3.14
N ARG A 203 9.69 5.14 -2.28
CA ARG A 203 11.12 4.88 -2.04
C ARG A 203 11.31 4.63 -0.55
N TYR A 204 12.34 3.91 -0.14
CA TYR A 204 12.64 3.75 1.28
C TYR A 204 13.04 5.09 1.91
N SER A 205 12.83 5.24 3.22
CA SER A 205 13.57 6.26 3.95
C SER A 205 15.02 5.80 4.17
N MET A 206 15.97 6.73 4.06
CA MET A 206 17.43 6.49 4.14
C MET A 206 17.83 5.60 5.32
N LEU A 207 17.21 5.84 6.47
CA LEU A 207 17.51 5.16 7.72
C LEU A 207 16.99 3.70 7.76
N MET A 208 15.85 3.41 7.12
CA MET A 208 15.34 2.04 7.06
C MET A 208 16.19 1.16 6.15
N TYR A 209 16.68 1.73 5.03
CA TYR A 209 17.58 1.04 4.12
C TYR A 209 18.87 0.60 4.85
N GLU A 210 19.50 1.50 5.61
CA GLU A 210 20.70 1.22 6.40
C GLU A 210 20.50 0.10 7.45
N LEU A 211 19.32 0.04 8.07
CA LEU A 211 19.01 -0.96 9.09
C LEU A 211 18.58 -2.31 8.53
N MET A 212 17.88 -2.33 7.39
CA MET A 212 17.59 -3.57 6.69
C MET A 212 18.89 -4.23 6.19
N ASP A 213 19.84 -3.42 5.72
CA ASP A 213 21.16 -3.89 5.29
C ASP A 213 22.02 -4.34 6.48
N SER A 214 21.96 -3.65 7.62
CA SER A 214 22.80 -3.95 8.81
C SER A 214 22.19 -4.99 9.77
N GLY A 215 20.87 -5.15 9.79
CA GLY A 215 20.13 -5.84 10.85
C GLY A 215 19.70 -7.28 10.56
N GLY A 216 19.92 -7.78 9.34
CA GLY A 216 19.57 -9.15 8.94
C GLY A 216 18.09 -9.51 9.18
N ASN A 217 17.80 -10.80 9.38
CA ASN A 217 16.45 -11.34 9.65
C ASN A 217 15.83 -10.90 11.01
N LEU A 218 16.50 -10.04 11.78
CA LEU A 218 16.07 -9.64 13.11
C LEU A 218 14.95 -8.59 13.07
N PHE A 219 14.95 -7.74 12.05
CA PHE A 219 13.88 -6.78 11.81
C PHE A 219 12.74 -7.46 11.03
N ILE A 220 11.48 -7.08 11.34
CA ILE A 220 10.33 -7.47 10.51
C ILE A 220 10.71 -7.22 9.07
N ASP A 221 10.56 -8.21 8.20
CA ASP A 221 10.62 -7.97 6.76
C ASP A 221 9.40 -7.12 6.41
N ILE A 222 9.53 -5.81 6.59
CA ILE A 222 8.46 -4.81 6.43
C ILE A 222 7.84 -4.96 5.05
N ARG A 223 8.61 -5.42 4.06
CA ARG A 223 8.12 -5.78 2.72
C ARG A 223 7.05 -6.88 2.77
N LYS A 224 7.25 -7.96 3.54
CA LYS A 224 6.25 -9.01 3.76
C LYS A 224 5.05 -8.50 4.55
N ALA A 225 5.28 -7.62 5.52
CA ALA A 225 4.20 -6.98 6.29
C ALA A 225 3.30 -6.12 5.38
N ILE A 226 3.90 -5.27 4.53
CA ILE A 226 3.23 -4.42 3.53
C ILE A 226 2.30 -5.28 2.65
N VAL A 227 2.80 -6.39 2.11
CA VAL A 227 1.99 -7.29 1.28
C VAL A 227 0.79 -7.83 2.03
N SER A 228 1.01 -8.31 3.25
CA SER A 228 -0.05 -8.87 4.09
C SER A 228 -1.09 -7.80 4.43
N ILE A 229 -0.64 -6.59 4.82
CA ILE A 229 -1.48 -5.47 5.23
C ILE A 229 -2.43 -5.06 4.11
N TRP A 230 -1.90 -4.86 2.91
CA TRP A 230 -2.73 -4.38 1.80
C TRP A 230 -3.65 -5.48 1.27
N SER A 231 -3.19 -6.73 1.19
CA SER A 231 -4.06 -7.84 0.79
C SER A 231 -5.18 -8.08 1.82
N ILE A 232 -4.89 -8.01 3.12
CA ILE A 232 -5.91 -8.16 4.18
C ILE A 232 -6.93 -7.03 4.10
N LEU A 233 -6.51 -5.77 3.93
CA LEU A 233 -7.44 -4.63 3.77
C LEU A 233 -8.45 -4.89 2.64
N LEU A 234 -7.95 -5.26 1.45
CA LEU A 234 -8.80 -5.46 0.28
C LEU A 234 -9.79 -6.62 0.49
N ALA A 235 -9.32 -7.72 1.06
CA ALA A 235 -10.16 -8.86 1.39
C ALA A 235 -11.19 -8.54 2.47
N ASN A 236 -10.80 -7.82 3.53
CA ASN A 236 -11.68 -7.38 4.60
C ASN A 236 -12.82 -6.51 4.07
N TYR A 237 -12.55 -5.60 3.12
CA TYR A 237 -13.61 -4.82 2.49
C TYR A 237 -14.63 -5.71 1.77
N VAL A 238 -14.18 -6.59 0.88
CA VAL A 238 -15.07 -7.49 0.12
C VAL A 238 -15.89 -8.36 1.07
N GLN A 239 -15.26 -8.92 2.09
CA GLN A 239 -15.92 -9.78 3.08
C GLN A 239 -16.92 -9.02 3.95
N ALA A 240 -16.53 -7.86 4.50
CA ALA A 240 -17.40 -7.02 5.34
C ALA A 240 -18.67 -6.58 4.63
N LYS A 241 -18.59 -6.44 3.30
CA LYS A 241 -19.73 -6.05 2.46
C LYS A 241 -20.60 -7.22 2.02
N GLY A 242 -20.22 -8.46 2.33
CA GLY A 242 -20.89 -9.66 1.82
C GLY A 242 -20.80 -9.78 0.31
N PHE A 243 -19.77 -9.18 -0.31
CA PHE A 243 -19.55 -9.28 -1.74
C PHE A 243 -18.96 -10.64 -2.10
N ARG A 244 -19.24 -11.09 -3.32
CA ARG A 244 -18.71 -12.35 -3.84
C ARG A 244 -17.33 -12.11 -4.41
N LEU A 245 -16.35 -12.88 -3.93
CA LEU A 245 -14.99 -12.85 -4.45
C LEU A 245 -14.97 -13.42 -5.88
N ASN A 246 -14.37 -12.69 -6.81
CA ASN A 246 -14.19 -13.18 -8.18
C ASN A 246 -12.73 -13.58 -8.38
N VAL A 247 -12.52 -14.88 -8.63
CA VAL A 247 -11.17 -15.42 -8.81
C VAL A 247 -10.89 -15.58 -10.30
N GLY A 248 -9.92 -14.81 -10.78
CA GLY A 248 -9.46 -14.78 -12.16
C GLY A 248 -8.19 -13.96 -12.23
N HIS A 249 -7.05 -14.65 -12.38
CA HIS A 249 -5.77 -13.98 -12.52
C HIS A 249 -5.75 -13.16 -13.82
N PRO A 250 -5.39 -11.87 -13.78
CA PRO A 250 -5.14 -11.11 -15.00
C PRO A 250 -3.98 -11.78 -15.74
N LYS A 251 -4.29 -12.41 -16.89
CA LYS A 251 -3.27 -13.13 -17.67
C LYS A 251 -2.31 -12.21 -18.42
N SER A 252 -2.65 -10.95 -18.66
CA SER A 252 -1.72 -10.02 -19.31
C SER A 252 -2.21 -8.57 -19.21
N TYR A 253 -1.35 -7.68 -18.71
CA TYR A 253 -1.35 -6.27 -19.12
C TYR A 253 -0.52 -6.20 -20.43
N GLY A 254 -1.09 -6.59 -21.57
CA GLY A 254 -0.34 -6.63 -22.84
C GLY A 254 0.81 -7.65 -22.88
N LYS A 255 1.41 -7.82 -24.06
CA LYS A 255 2.45 -8.83 -24.34
C LYS A 255 3.85 -8.50 -23.79
N ASP A 256 4.09 -7.24 -23.41
CA ASP A 256 5.43 -6.75 -23.01
C ASP A 256 5.77 -7.00 -21.53
N ASP A 257 4.80 -7.51 -20.76
CA ASP A 257 4.85 -7.48 -19.30
C ASP A 257 5.21 -8.82 -18.65
N GLY A 258 5.11 -9.94 -19.36
CA GLY A 258 5.31 -11.28 -18.79
C GLY A 258 4.25 -11.68 -17.76
N GLU A 259 3.72 -12.90 -17.90
CA GLU A 259 2.69 -13.42 -16.97
C GLU A 259 3.20 -13.54 -15.52
N SER A 260 4.53 -13.59 -15.33
CA SER A 260 5.21 -13.78 -14.04
C SER A 260 5.19 -12.57 -13.10
N LEU A 261 4.74 -11.40 -13.55
CA LEU A 261 4.69 -10.20 -12.70
C LEU A 261 3.48 -10.17 -11.76
N TRP A 262 2.48 -11.00 -12.04
CA TRP A 262 1.34 -11.16 -11.17
C TRP A 262 1.54 -12.39 -10.30
N ASP A 263 1.35 -12.23 -8.99
CA ASP A 263 1.36 -13.33 -8.03
C ASP A 263 0.01 -13.38 -7.30
N SER A 264 -0.40 -14.58 -6.92
CA SER A 264 -1.55 -14.86 -6.07
C SER A 264 -1.22 -16.04 -5.18
N GLN A 265 -1.46 -15.87 -3.87
CA GLN A 265 -1.27 -16.94 -2.90
C GLN A 265 -2.56 -17.15 -2.13
N MET A 266 -2.81 -18.36 -1.65
CA MET A 266 -3.99 -18.66 -0.83
C MET A 266 -4.09 -17.70 0.37
N ILE A 267 -2.96 -17.39 0.99
CA ILE A 267 -2.86 -16.45 2.12
C ILE A 267 -3.23 -15.00 1.75
N TRP A 268 -3.32 -14.67 0.45
CA TRP A 268 -3.72 -13.34 -0.03
C TRP A 268 -5.20 -13.24 -0.36
N ARG A 269 -5.99 -14.30 -0.08
CA ARG A 269 -7.46 -14.21 0.00
C ARG A 269 -8.11 -13.68 -1.29
N GLY A 270 -7.58 -14.08 -2.45
CA GLY A 270 -8.06 -13.66 -3.77
C GLY A 270 -7.59 -12.28 -4.24
N VAL A 271 -6.65 -11.65 -3.52
CA VAL A 271 -5.95 -10.45 -3.97
C VAL A 271 -4.78 -10.85 -4.87
N TYR A 272 -4.72 -10.23 -6.05
CA TYR A 272 -3.58 -10.32 -6.95
C TYR A 272 -2.61 -9.19 -6.65
N ARG A 273 -1.33 -9.48 -6.77
CA ARG A 273 -0.27 -8.50 -6.57
C ARG A 273 0.60 -8.42 -7.80
N ARG A 274 1.03 -7.20 -8.11
CA ARG A 274 2.12 -6.90 -9.02
C ARG A 274 3.10 -5.96 -8.36
N GLN A 275 4.39 -6.18 -8.60
CA GLN A 275 5.43 -5.28 -8.13
C GLN A 275 6.58 -5.14 -9.13
N ALA A 276 7.28 -4.01 -9.09
CA ALA A 276 8.57 -3.86 -9.74
C ALA A 276 9.42 -2.80 -9.04
N GLU A 277 10.72 -2.85 -9.30
CA GLU A 277 11.68 -1.89 -8.82
C GLU A 277 12.36 -1.18 -9.98
N PHE A 278 12.56 0.13 -9.85
CA PHE A 278 13.21 0.95 -10.87
C PHE A 278 14.31 1.79 -10.26
N LYS A 279 15.44 1.91 -10.95
CA LYS A 279 16.55 2.75 -10.48
C LYS A 279 16.32 4.24 -10.74
N THR A 280 15.57 4.57 -11.79
CA THR A 280 15.35 5.95 -12.24
C THR A 280 13.88 6.21 -12.57
N PRO A 281 13.40 7.47 -12.47
CA PRO A 281 12.11 7.87 -13.00
C PRO A 281 11.90 7.48 -14.46
N GLN A 282 12.91 7.69 -15.32
CA GLN A 282 12.80 7.35 -16.73
C GLN A 282 12.49 5.86 -16.93
N ALA A 283 13.17 4.97 -16.19
CA ALA A 283 12.94 3.53 -16.26
C ALA A 283 11.53 3.15 -15.76
N LEU A 284 11.05 3.84 -14.72
CA LEU A 284 9.69 3.68 -14.19
C LEU A 284 8.64 4.06 -15.24
N TYR A 285 8.76 5.25 -15.85
CA TYR A 285 7.79 5.75 -16.84
C TYR A 285 7.89 5.05 -18.20
N ALA A 286 9.04 4.42 -18.52
CA ALA A 286 9.19 3.63 -19.74
C ALA A 286 8.37 2.33 -19.74
N LYS A 287 7.92 1.85 -18.57
CA LYS A 287 7.10 0.65 -18.49
C LYS A 287 5.63 0.96 -18.76
N LYS A 288 5.09 0.39 -19.85
CA LYS A 288 3.69 0.58 -20.29
C LYS A 288 2.67 0.35 -19.17
N TRP A 289 2.87 -0.69 -18.37
CA TRP A 289 1.95 -0.98 -17.27
C TRP A 289 1.98 0.02 -16.14
N VAL A 290 3.14 0.62 -15.87
CA VAL A 290 3.27 1.69 -14.88
C VAL A 290 2.56 2.91 -15.41
N SER A 291 2.73 3.26 -16.69
CA SER A 291 1.98 4.35 -17.32
C SER A 291 0.47 4.16 -17.17
N HIS A 292 -0.03 2.95 -17.46
CA HIS A 292 -1.45 2.63 -17.29
C HIS A 292 -1.89 2.67 -15.81
N LEU A 293 -1.05 2.18 -14.89
CA LEU A 293 -1.29 2.30 -13.45
C LEU A 293 -1.47 3.77 -13.05
N LEU A 294 -0.57 4.65 -13.52
CA LEU A 294 -0.60 6.08 -13.23
C LEU A 294 -1.80 6.79 -13.87
N GLU A 295 -2.31 6.31 -15.00
CA GLU A 295 -3.57 6.78 -15.60
C GLU A 295 -4.78 6.39 -14.75
N MET A 296 -4.83 5.15 -14.25
CA MET A 296 -5.89 4.70 -13.34
C MET A 296 -5.83 5.40 -11.97
N HIS A 297 -4.62 5.77 -11.54
CA HIS A 297 -4.32 6.41 -10.25
C HIS A 297 -3.75 7.82 -10.44
N PRO A 298 -4.57 8.82 -10.81
CA PRO A 298 -4.10 10.16 -11.19
C PRO A 298 -3.32 10.88 -10.08
N ALA A 299 -3.61 10.59 -8.82
CA ALA A 299 -2.89 11.16 -7.68
C ALA A 299 -1.45 10.65 -7.53
N LEU A 300 -1.12 9.48 -8.09
CA LEU A 300 0.25 9.00 -8.19
C LEU A 300 1.00 9.73 -9.32
N LYS A 301 0.31 10.03 -10.42
CA LYS A 301 0.84 10.79 -11.56
C LYS A 301 1.14 12.25 -11.23
N SER A 302 0.40 12.85 -10.30
CA SER A 302 0.52 14.29 -9.96
C SER A 302 1.76 14.66 -9.14
N GLN A 303 2.66 13.71 -8.86
CA GLN A 303 4.01 14.00 -8.36
C GLN A 303 5.00 13.67 -9.47
N PRO A 304 5.34 14.62 -10.35
CA PRO A 304 6.38 14.41 -11.35
C PRO A 304 7.69 14.05 -10.66
N LEU A 305 8.40 13.08 -11.23
CA LEU A 305 9.69 12.61 -10.74
C LEU A 305 10.75 13.02 -11.79
N TRP A 306 11.63 13.95 -11.45
CA TRP A 306 12.64 14.50 -12.37
C TRP A 306 14.05 14.04 -12.04
N GLU A 307 14.80 13.50 -13.00
CA GLU A 307 16.16 12.97 -12.80
C GLU A 307 17.08 13.91 -11.98
N SER A 308 16.92 15.24 -12.11
CA SER A 308 17.68 16.26 -11.37
C SER A 308 17.41 16.32 -9.86
N GLU A 309 16.27 15.81 -9.38
CA GLU A 309 15.92 15.79 -7.97
C GLU A 309 16.49 14.56 -7.23
N PHE A 310 17.23 13.70 -7.93
CA PHE A 310 17.76 12.45 -7.39
C PHE A 310 19.24 12.56 -7.08
N THR A 311 19.56 12.61 -5.77
CA THR A 311 20.87 12.20 -5.30
C THR A 311 20.92 10.68 -5.46
N GLY A 312 21.77 10.19 -6.39
CA GLY A 312 21.71 8.82 -6.91
C GLY A 312 21.80 7.67 -5.91
N TYR A 313 21.95 6.46 -6.42
CA TYR A 313 22.16 5.23 -5.64
C TYR A 313 23.56 5.28 -5.00
N THR A 314 23.78 6.10 -3.98
CA THR A 314 24.99 5.99 -3.16
C THR A 314 24.82 4.75 -2.28
N GLY A 315 25.01 3.57 -2.89
CA GLY A 315 25.34 2.37 -2.15
C GLY A 315 26.56 2.71 -1.29
N GLY A 316 26.52 2.32 -0.03
CA GLY A 316 27.59 2.50 0.93
C GLY A 316 28.88 1.85 0.45
N GLY A 317 29.63 2.54 -0.39
CA GLY A 317 31.07 2.42 -0.41
C GLY A 317 31.57 3.17 0.82
N LEU A 318 32.07 2.44 1.81
CA LEU A 318 32.98 2.97 2.81
C LEU A 318 34.22 3.52 2.09
N GLY A 319 34.08 4.70 1.50
CA GLY A 319 35.19 5.55 1.07
C GLY A 319 35.54 6.44 2.24
N GLY A 320 36.51 6.01 3.04
CA GLY A 320 37.17 6.90 3.99
C GLY A 320 37.77 8.09 3.23
N GLY A 321 37.51 9.30 3.73
CA GLY A 321 38.16 10.49 3.20
C GLY A 321 37.46 11.79 3.58
N GLY A 322 38.02 12.47 4.57
CA GLY A 322 38.02 13.93 4.62
C GLY A 322 36.89 14.57 5.42
N SER A 323 37.16 14.77 6.70
CA SER A 323 36.64 15.91 7.46
C SER A 323 36.88 17.22 6.72
N SER A 324 35.84 17.99 6.47
CA SER A 324 35.90 19.45 6.50
C SER A 324 34.51 20.04 6.73
N ASP A 325 34.24 20.31 8.00
CA ASP A 325 33.73 21.57 8.54
C ASP A 325 32.61 22.38 7.84
N ARG A 326 31.70 22.82 8.73
CA ARG A 326 30.71 23.90 8.69
C ARG A 326 29.43 23.60 7.91
N TRP A 327 28.33 23.40 8.63
CA TRP A 327 27.44 24.47 9.14
C TRP A 327 26.75 24.02 10.42
#